data_AF-A0A944JGL7-F1
#
_entry.id   AF-A0A944JGL7-F1
#
_cell.length_a   1.000
_cell.length_b   1.000
_cell.length_c   1.000
_cell.angle_alpha   90.00
_cell.angle_beta   90.00
_cell.angle_gamma   90.00
#
_symmetry.space_group_name_H-M   'P 1'
#
loop_
_entity.id
_entity.type
_entity.pdbx_description
1 polymer ?
#
loop_
_entity_poly.entity_id
_entity_poly.type
_entity_poly.pdbx_seq_one_letter_code
_entity_poly.pdbx_strand_id
1 'polypeptide(L)' 'MRGRDRGGPPLLAVLVLEDGRAFHGRAYGAVGETFGEAVFSTG' A
#
# COMPACT_ATOMS: atom_id res chain seq x y z
N MET A 1 -24.31 10.04 -6.25
CA MET A 1 -23.35 10.28 -5.16
C MET A 1 -23.90 9.69 -3.88
N ARG A 2 -23.50 8.46 -3.53
CA ARG A 2 -23.75 7.90 -2.20
C ARG A 2 -22.42 7.35 -1.70
N GLY A 3 -22.02 7.85 -0.54
CA GLY A 3 -20.80 7.46 0.15
C GLY A 3 -20.75 5.96 0.29
N ARG A 4 -19.56 5.42 0.05
CA ARG A 4 -19.26 4.04 0.40
C ARG A 4 -18.57 4.06 1.76
N ASP A 5 -19.33 4.38 2.78
CA ASP A 5 -19.05 4.03 4.17
C ASP A 5 -19.19 2.50 4.31
N ARG A 6 -18.16 1.77 3.88
CA ARG A 6 -18.01 0.35 4.22
C ARG A 6 -17.09 0.27 5.42
N GLY A 7 -17.66 0.01 6.60
CA GLY A 7 -16.94 -0.39 7.82
C GLY A 7 -16.26 -1.76 7.71
N GLY A 8 -15.75 -2.10 6.53
CA GLY A 8 -14.94 -3.29 6.32
C GLY A 8 -13.50 -3.03 6.76
N PRO A 9 -12.73 -4.10 7.03
CA PRO A 9 -11.31 -3.96 7.32
C PRO A 9 -10.66 -3.21 6.15
N PRO A 10 -9.69 -2.34 6.44
CA PRO A 10 -9.10 -1.52 5.41
C PRO A 10 -8.33 -2.41 4.42
N LEU A 11 -8.26 -1.98 3.16
CA LEU A 11 -7.58 -2.75 2.11
C LEU A 11 -6.11 -2.94 2.49
N LEU A 12 -5.64 -4.18 2.46
CA LEU A 12 -4.25 -4.53 2.77
C LEU A 12 -3.33 -4.09 1.64
N ALA A 13 -2.10 -3.72 2.00
CA ALA A 13 -1.01 -3.47 1.09
C ALA A 13 0.27 -4.14 1.61
N VAL A 14 1.18 -4.47 0.70
CA VAL A 14 2.50 -5.02 1.04
C VAL A 14 3.56 -4.36 0.17
N LEU A 15 4.69 -4.00 0.79
CA LEU A 15 5.93 -3.64 0.09
C LEU A 15 6.88 -4.82 0.19
N VAL A 16 7.28 -5.37 -0.95
CA VAL A 16 8.26 -6.45 -1.04
C VAL A 16 9.54 -5.89 -1.64
N LEU A 17 10.67 -6.14 -0.97
CA LEU A 17 12.00 -5.78 -1.46
C LEU A 17 12.65 -6.98 -2.15
N GLU A 18 13.64 -6.71 -2.99
CA GLU A 18 14.37 -7.75 -3.75
C GLU A 18 15.07 -8.79 -2.87
N ASP A 19 15.44 -8.42 -1.64
CA ASP A 19 16.03 -9.31 -0.63
C ASP A 19 15.00 -10.21 0.09
N GLY A 20 13.73 -10.14 -0.33
CA GLY A 20 12.62 -10.91 0.22
C GLY A 20 12.00 -10.31 1.48
N ARG A 21 12.47 -9.17 1.99
CA ARG A 21 11.80 -8.48 3.10
C ARG A 21 10.42 -7.98 2.67
N ALA A 22 9.43 -8.18 3.54
CA ALA A 22 8.06 -7.76 3.32
C ALA A 22 7.56 -6.86 4.46
N PHE A 23 6.98 -5.72 4.11
CA PHE A 23 6.39 -4.76 5.04
C PHE A 23 4.89 -4.66 4.77
N HIS A 24 4.09 -5.01 5.77
CA HIS A 24 2.63 -4.99 5.67
C HIS A 24 2.09 -3.62 6.04
N GLY A 25 1.07 -3.19 5.33
CA GLY A 25 0.40 -1.93 5.57
C GLY A 25 -1.01 -1.92 4.99
N ARG A 26 -1.47 -0.70 4.71
CA ARG A 26 -2.84 -0.42 4.32
C ARG A 26 -2.84 0.41 3.06
N ALA A 27 -3.62 0.02 2.05
CA ALA A 27 -3.78 0.81 0.84
C ALA A 27 -4.48 2.14 1.18
N TYR A 28 -3.85 3.24 0.77
CA TYR A 28 -4.38 4.60 0.92
C TYR A 28 -4.72 5.26 -0.43
N GLY A 29 -4.17 4.72 -1.53
CA GLY A 29 -4.34 5.23 -2.88
C GLY A 29 -5.09 4.26 -3.80
N ALA A 30 -4.79 4.32 -5.11
CA ALA A 30 -5.34 3.41 -6.10
C ALA A 30 -4.92 1.96 -5.81
N VAL A 31 -5.86 1.03 -6.04
CA VAL A 31 -5.59 -0.41 -5.91
C VAL A 31 -4.89 -0.89 -7.17
N GLY A 32 -3.81 -1.65 -6.98
CA GLY A 32 -3.01 -2.23 -8.04
C GLY A 32 -1.64 -2.63 -7.50
N GLU A 33 -0.75 -2.96 -8.41
CA GLU A 33 0.66 -3.22 -8.12
C GLU A 33 1.54 -2.32 -9.00
N THR A 34 2.73 -2.03 -8.53
CA THR A 34 3.75 -1.28 -9.26
C THR A 34 5.13 -1.76 -8.86
N PHE A 35 6.10 -1.56 -9.75
CA PHE A 35 7.49 -1.92 -9.54
C PHE A 35 8.35 -0.66 -9.66
N GLY A 36 9.42 -0.58 -8.87
CA GLY A 36 10.34 0.56 -8.88
C GLY A 36 11.39 0.49 -7.78
N GLU A 37 12.22 1.52 -7.73
CA GLU A 37 13.25 1.68 -6.70
C GLU A 37 12.64 2.28 -5.42
N ALA A 38 12.86 1.63 -4.28
CA ALA A 38 12.48 2.16 -2.99
C ALA A 38 13.56 3.14 -2.50
N VAL A 39 13.22 4.43 -2.46
CA VAL A 39 14.09 5.50 -1.94
C VAL A 39 13.48 6.14 -0.68
N PHE A 40 14.31 6.73 0.17
CA PHE A 40 13.87 7.52 1.32
C PHE A 40 14.48 8.92 1.27
N SER A 41 13.72 9.91 1.75
CA SER A 41 14.17 11.29 1.91
C SER A 41 13.77 11.78 3.30
N THR A 42 14.67 12.48 3.97
CA THR A 42 14.45 12.98 5.34
C THR A 42 13.75 14.34 5.40
N GLY A 43 13.44 14.93 4.24
CA GLY A 43 13.09 16.34 4.13
C GLY A 43 14.31 17.24 4.14
#